data_AF-A0AA88H7P9-F1
#
_entry.id   AF-A0AA88H7P9-F1
#
_cell.length_a   1.000
_cell.length_b   1.000
_cell.length_c   1.000
_cell.angle_alpha   90.00
_cell.angle_beta   90.00
_cell.angle_gamma   90.00
#
_symmetry.space_group_name_H-M   'P 1'
#
loop_
_entity.id
_entity.type
_entity.pdbx_description
1 polymer ?
#
loop_
_entity_poly.entity_id
_entity_poly.type
_entity_poly.pdbx_seq_one_letter_code
_entity_poly.pdbx_strand_id
1 'polypeptide(L)'
;MPGYCVQGTVGTQVLGGAKKIEIENRQTVEVKLSVEYMSFSAHADAKGIMQLIQYCQPKNVLLVHGEGKKMDFLKKQIQTELGIDCFMPANGETAVIKTALPVRAVIDQGLLMKSKQKYEMNPPDPKRPCLVHGVLVVKDDKKRIEAKKTDYYTVLKLNRKKMTGMKAKEIKAEIRKSYRFLAMRWHPDKNRNNEKEATNRFQEILKAYEVLVDDEKQAKKTDYYTMLKLNRKKMTGMKAKEIKAEVRKSYRFLAMRWHPDKNRNNEKEATSRFQEILKAYEVLVDDEKRNSVSPEHHPGFEYLQYL
;
A
#
# COMPACT_ATOMS: atom_id res chain seq x y z
N MET A 1 -46.69 -24.86 26.92
CA MET A 1 -45.55 -25.04 26.00
C MET A 1 -44.54 -23.93 26.23
N PRO A 2 -43.29 -24.25 26.61
CA PRO A 2 -42.30 -23.27 27.07
C PRO A 2 -41.51 -22.53 25.98
N GLY A 3 -41.80 -22.74 24.69
CA GLY A 3 -40.98 -22.21 23.60
C GLY A 3 -41.78 -21.90 22.33
N TYR A 4 -41.20 -21.05 21.47
CA TYR A 4 -41.81 -20.64 20.20
C TYR A 4 -41.99 -21.85 19.26
N CYS A 5 -43.21 -22.02 18.74
CA CYS A 5 -43.54 -23.06 17.76
C CYS A 5 -43.59 -22.47 16.36
N VAL A 6 -42.83 -23.05 15.43
CA VAL A 6 -42.77 -22.60 14.03
C VAL A 6 -44.11 -22.84 13.35
N GLN A 7 -44.56 -21.87 12.54
CA GLN A 7 -45.81 -21.99 11.78
C GLN A 7 -45.84 -23.28 10.94
N GLY A 8 -47.00 -23.94 10.91
CA GLY A 8 -47.19 -25.21 10.19
C GLY A 8 -46.89 -26.46 11.01
N THR A 9 -46.32 -26.33 12.21
CA THR A 9 -46.16 -27.47 13.12
C THR A 9 -47.46 -27.79 13.85
N VAL A 10 -47.61 -29.05 14.27
CA VAL A 10 -48.69 -29.49 15.15
C VAL A 10 -48.75 -28.63 16.41
N GLY A 11 -47.60 -28.26 16.98
CA GLY A 11 -47.53 -27.39 18.16
C GLY A 11 -48.25 -26.05 17.98
N THR A 12 -48.09 -25.40 16.82
CA THR A 12 -48.82 -24.15 16.52
C THR A 12 -50.32 -24.36 16.35
N GLN A 13 -50.75 -25.52 15.82
CA GLN A 13 -52.17 -25.86 15.72
C GLN A 13 -52.81 -26.07 17.10
N VAL A 14 -52.11 -26.79 17.98
CA VAL A 14 -52.55 -27.00 19.37
C VAL A 14 -52.66 -25.66 20.10
N LEU A 15 -51.64 -24.81 20.00
CA LEU A 15 -51.62 -23.47 20.61
C LEU A 15 -52.68 -22.53 20.01
N GLY A 16 -53.03 -22.72 18.75
CA GLY A 16 -54.13 -22.02 18.08
C GLY A 16 -55.53 -22.49 18.50
N GLY A 17 -55.63 -23.48 19.40
CA GLY A 17 -56.90 -24.00 19.92
C GLY A 17 -57.53 -25.13 19.10
N ALA A 18 -56.75 -25.81 18.24
CA ALA A 18 -57.25 -26.96 17.50
C ALA A 18 -57.60 -28.11 18.47
N LYS A 19 -58.89 -28.48 18.50
CA LYS A 19 -59.40 -29.57 19.36
C LYS A 19 -59.21 -30.96 18.77
N LYS A 20 -58.98 -31.05 17.46
CA LYS A 20 -58.70 -32.31 16.75
C LYS A 20 -57.46 -32.12 15.90
N ILE A 21 -56.52 -33.05 16.03
CA ILE A 21 -55.21 -32.97 15.40
C ILE A 21 -54.92 -34.31 14.74
N GLU A 22 -54.40 -34.26 13.52
CA GLU A 22 -53.94 -35.43 12.80
C GLU A 22 -52.46 -35.67 13.09
N ILE A 23 -52.12 -36.85 13.57
CA ILE A 23 -50.74 -37.29 13.85
C ILE A 23 -50.30 -38.21 12.70
N GLU A 24 -48.98 -38.36 12.53
CA GLU A 24 -48.38 -39.33 11.59
C GLU A 24 -49.11 -40.69 11.66
N ASN A 25 -49.51 -41.22 10.50
CA ASN A 25 -50.39 -42.38 10.29
C ASN A 25 -51.91 -42.13 10.22
N ARG A 26 -52.35 -40.89 9.91
CA ARG A 26 -53.78 -40.52 9.78
C ARG A 26 -54.62 -40.77 11.04
N GLN A 27 -53.96 -40.86 12.20
CA GLN A 27 -54.66 -40.98 13.46
C GLN A 27 -55.08 -39.59 13.93
N THR A 28 -56.39 -39.42 14.13
CA THR A 28 -56.95 -38.19 14.68
C THR A 28 -57.03 -38.28 16.19
N VAL A 29 -56.35 -37.38 16.89
CA VAL A 29 -56.37 -37.27 18.35
C VAL A 29 -57.17 -36.03 18.76
N GLU A 30 -58.04 -36.20 19.74
CA GLU A 30 -58.81 -35.11 20.35
C GLU A 30 -58.03 -34.52 21.53
N VAL A 31 -57.75 -33.22 21.48
CA VAL A 31 -57.04 -32.48 22.54
C VAL A 31 -58.05 -32.07 23.60
N LYS A 32 -58.07 -32.79 24.72
CA LYS A 32 -58.95 -32.52 25.88
C LYS A 32 -58.27 -31.72 26.99
N LEU A 33 -56.96 -31.57 26.90
CA LEU A 33 -56.10 -30.94 27.90
C LEU A 33 -55.94 -29.44 27.60
N SER A 34 -55.87 -28.62 28.65
CA SER A 34 -55.61 -27.19 28.51
C SER A 34 -54.18 -26.97 28.06
N VAL A 35 -53.99 -26.20 27.00
CA VAL A 35 -52.67 -25.90 26.46
C VAL A 35 -52.43 -24.41 26.56
N GLU A 36 -51.44 -24.05 27.36
CA GLU A 36 -51.06 -22.66 27.60
C GLU A 36 -49.64 -22.40 27.12
N TYR A 37 -49.40 -21.25 26.51
CA TYR A 37 -48.08 -20.83 26.08
C TYR A 37 -47.34 -20.17 27.25
N MET A 38 -46.11 -20.61 27.52
CA MET A 38 -45.22 -19.99 28.51
C MET A 38 -44.01 -19.40 27.78
N SER A 39 -43.81 -18.10 27.91
CA SER A 39 -42.77 -17.35 27.18
C SER A 39 -41.40 -17.40 27.89
N PHE A 40 -40.80 -18.59 27.99
CA PHE A 40 -39.41 -18.73 28.47
C PHE A 40 -38.40 -18.62 27.33
N SER A 41 -38.52 -17.58 26.52
CA SER A 41 -37.62 -17.36 25.40
C SER A 41 -36.33 -16.68 25.84
N ALA A 42 -35.18 -17.20 25.42
CA ALA A 42 -33.90 -16.51 25.53
C ALA A 42 -33.67 -15.48 24.41
N HIS A 43 -34.65 -15.27 23.52
CA HIS A 43 -34.57 -14.27 22.46
C HIS A 43 -34.71 -12.85 23.03
N ALA A 44 -34.02 -11.90 22.40
CA ALA A 44 -34.11 -10.50 22.78
C ALA A 44 -35.51 -9.95 22.49
N ASP A 45 -36.13 -9.35 23.51
CA ASP A 45 -37.40 -8.63 23.36
C ASP A 45 -37.22 -7.35 22.55
N ALA A 46 -38.33 -6.80 22.03
CA ALA A 46 -38.33 -5.54 21.28
C ALA A 46 -37.65 -4.39 22.05
N LYS A 47 -37.89 -4.29 23.37
CA LYS A 47 -37.22 -3.29 24.23
C LYS A 47 -35.70 -3.50 24.29
N GLY A 48 -35.25 -4.75 24.40
CA GLY A 48 -33.82 -5.08 24.43
C GLY A 48 -33.13 -4.77 23.09
N ILE A 49 -33.80 -5.08 21.97
CA ILE A 49 -33.31 -4.75 20.62
C ILE A 49 -33.22 -3.23 20.45
N MET A 50 -34.25 -2.47 20.87
CA MET A 50 -34.25 -1.02 20.79
C MET A 50 -33.13 -0.38 21.63
N GLN A 51 -32.94 -0.87 22.86
CA GLN A 51 -31.83 -0.42 23.72
C GLN A 51 -30.46 -0.72 23.10
N LEU A 52 -30.29 -1.88 22.47
CA LEU A 52 -29.05 -2.24 21.79
C LEU A 52 -28.76 -1.30 20.61
N ILE A 53 -29.77 -1.01 19.78
CA ILE A 53 -29.63 -0.06 18.66
C ILE A 53 -29.27 1.32 19.19
N GLN A 54 -29.91 1.77 20.27
CA GLN A 54 -29.63 3.06 20.90
C GLN A 54 -28.20 3.14 21.45
N TYR A 55 -27.69 2.04 22.03
CA TYR A 55 -26.32 1.96 22.54
C TYR A 55 -25.28 1.92 21.42
N CYS A 56 -25.52 1.14 20.37
CA CYS A 56 -24.58 0.98 19.26
C CYS A 56 -24.57 2.19 18.30
N GLN A 57 -25.64 2.99 18.27
CA GLN A 57 -25.83 4.13 17.36
C GLN A 57 -25.44 3.82 15.90
N PRO A 58 -26.00 2.74 15.29
CA PRO A 58 -25.66 2.38 13.93
C PRO A 58 -26.22 3.39 12.92
N LYS A 59 -25.54 3.52 11.77
CA LYS A 59 -26.05 4.36 10.66
C LYS A 59 -27.23 3.73 9.92
N ASN A 60 -27.28 2.41 9.87
CA ASN A 60 -28.31 1.62 9.18
C ASN A 60 -28.55 0.34 9.98
N VAL A 61 -29.79 -0.16 10.01
CA VAL A 61 -30.18 -1.42 10.66
C VAL A 61 -30.75 -2.37 9.61
N LEU A 62 -30.38 -3.65 9.68
CA LEU A 62 -30.90 -4.70 8.81
C LEU A 62 -31.56 -5.77 9.69
N LEU A 63 -32.87 -5.94 9.56
CA LEU A 63 -33.61 -6.98 10.26
C LEU A 63 -33.57 -8.28 9.47
N VAL A 64 -33.14 -9.34 10.15
CA VAL A 64 -33.07 -10.71 9.64
C VAL A 64 -33.64 -11.67 10.68
N HIS A 65 -33.96 -12.90 10.28
CA HIS A 65 -34.44 -13.97 11.18
C HIS A 65 -35.59 -13.51 12.11
N GLY A 66 -36.75 -13.23 11.52
CA GLY A 66 -37.95 -12.91 12.28
C GLY A 66 -39.22 -13.17 11.49
N GLU A 67 -40.35 -13.13 12.18
CA GLU A 67 -41.67 -13.26 11.57
C GLU A 67 -42.00 -11.95 10.82
N GLY A 68 -42.38 -12.04 9.54
CA GLY A 68 -42.51 -10.86 8.66
C GLY A 68 -43.40 -9.74 9.22
N LYS A 69 -44.56 -10.08 9.81
CA LYS A 69 -45.46 -9.08 10.41
C LYS A 69 -44.84 -8.37 11.62
N LYS A 70 -44.09 -9.10 12.46
CA LYS A 70 -43.43 -8.54 13.65
C LYS A 70 -42.21 -7.71 13.26
N MET A 71 -41.47 -8.13 12.24
CA MET A 71 -40.36 -7.35 11.69
C MET A 71 -40.82 -6.04 11.06
N ASP A 72 -41.94 -6.03 10.33
CA ASP A 72 -42.50 -4.78 9.78
C ASP A 72 -42.89 -3.79 10.88
N PHE A 73 -43.49 -4.29 11.97
CA PHE A 73 -43.77 -3.48 13.16
C PHE A 73 -42.49 -2.89 13.77
N LEU A 74 -41.48 -3.74 14.03
CA LEU A 74 -40.22 -3.31 14.62
C LEU A 74 -39.45 -2.33 13.72
N LYS A 75 -39.46 -2.54 12.41
CA LYS A 75 -38.87 -1.63 11.41
C LYS A 75 -39.47 -0.24 11.52
N LYS A 76 -40.80 -0.14 11.51
CA LYS A 76 -41.53 1.14 11.65
C LYS A 76 -41.19 1.82 12.97
N GLN A 77 -41.08 1.05 14.05
CA GLN A 77 -40.70 1.59 15.36
C GLN A 77 -39.27 2.16 15.36
N ILE A 78 -38.29 1.44 14.82
CA ILE A 78 -36.89 1.91 14.70
C ILE A 78 -36.81 3.18 13.86
N GLN A 79 -37.52 3.24 12.74
CA GLN A 79 -37.52 4.41 11.86
C GLN A 79 -38.18 5.63 12.52
N THR A 80 -39.27 5.43 13.26
CA THR A 80 -40.03 6.51 13.88
C THR A 80 -39.35 7.05 15.15
N GLU A 81 -38.85 6.16 16.01
CA GLU A 81 -38.28 6.54 17.30
C GLU A 81 -36.80 6.96 17.22
N LEU A 82 -36.00 6.27 16.39
CA LEU A 82 -34.55 6.50 16.31
C LEU A 82 -34.13 7.27 15.07
N GLY A 83 -35.00 7.42 14.06
CA GLY A 83 -34.68 8.11 12.81
C GLY A 83 -33.59 7.40 11.99
N ILE A 84 -33.38 6.10 12.20
CA ILE A 84 -32.36 5.31 11.52
C ILE A 84 -32.99 4.52 10.37
N ASP A 85 -32.31 4.49 9.22
CA ASP A 85 -32.71 3.68 8.08
C ASP A 85 -32.69 2.19 8.44
N CYS A 86 -33.85 1.54 8.31
CA CYS A 86 -34.04 0.14 8.66
C CYS A 86 -34.52 -0.66 7.44
N PHE A 87 -33.90 -1.81 7.19
CA PHE A 87 -34.13 -2.65 6.02
C PHE A 87 -34.61 -4.05 6.43
N MET A 88 -35.49 -4.67 5.64
CA MET A 88 -35.97 -6.05 5.85
C MET A 88 -36.10 -6.80 4.51
N PRO A 89 -34.98 -7.11 3.84
CA PRO A 89 -35.02 -7.79 2.55
C PRO A 89 -35.65 -9.18 2.68
N ALA A 90 -36.41 -9.59 1.66
CA ALA A 90 -36.87 -10.96 1.55
C ALA A 90 -35.69 -11.92 1.28
N ASN A 91 -35.90 -13.22 1.51
CA ASN A 91 -34.89 -14.22 1.19
C ASN A 91 -34.52 -14.17 -0.30
N GLY A 92 -33.23 -13.97 -0.60
CA GLY A 92 -32.72 -13.82 -1.96
C GLY A 92 -32.79 -12.40 -2.53
N GLU A 93 -33.30 -11.43 -1.77
CA GLU A 93 -33.32 -10.01 -2.17
C GLU A 93 -32.01 -9.31 -1.78
N THR A 94 -31.58 -8.34 -2.60
CA THR A 94 -30.38 -7.53 -2.34
C THR A 94 -30.74 -6.18 -1.74
N ALA A 95 -30.26 -5.88 -0.54
CA ALA A 95 -30.38 -4.55 0.07
C ALA A 95 -29.17 -3.67 -0.30
N VAL A 96 -29.42 -2.49 -0.86
CA VAL A 96 -28.37 -1.53 -1.26
C VAL A 96 -28.27 -0.40 -0.24
N ILE A 97 -27.16 -0.36 0.50
CA ILE A 97 -26.88 0.68 1.50
C ILE A 97 -25.87 1.67 0.93
N LYS A 98 -26.28 2.92 0.73
CA LYS A 98 -25.40 3.97 0.21
C LYS A 98 -24.46 4.46 1.31
N THR A 99 -23.17 4.15 1.20
CA THR A 99 -22.15 4.66 2.13
C THR A 99 -21.36 5.80 1.49
N ALA A 100 -21.43 7.00 2.05
CA ALA A 100 -20.49 8.06 1.75
C ALA A 100 -19.20 7.83 2.55
N LEU A 101 -18.31 6.97 2.04
CA LEU A 101 -16.97 6.82 2.59
C LEU A 101 -16.10 7.93 2.00
N PRO A 102 -15.70 8.95 2.79
CA PRO A 102 -14.75 9.94 2.32
C PRO A 102 -13.45 9.23 2.00
N VAL A 103 -13.10 9.25 0.72
CA VAL A 103 -11.89 8.64 0.22
C VAL A 103 -10.71 9.50 0.68
N ARG A 104 -9.99 9.05 1.72
CA ARG A 104 -8.78 9.73 2.18
C ARG A 104 -7.66 9.47 1.16
N ALA A 105 -7.24 10.52 0.47
CA ALA A 105 -6.06 10.50 -0.39
C ALA A 105 -4.93 11.27 0.29
N VAL A 106 -3.75 10.65 0.38
CA VAL A 106 -2.56 11.29 0.96
C VAL A 106 -1.85 12.07 -0.15
N ILE A 107 -1.58 13.35 0.09
CA ILE A 107 -0.82 14.18 -0.86
C ILE A 107 0.67 13.98 -0.61
N ASP A 108 1.45 13.79 -1.69
CA ASP A 108 2.89 13.72 -1.61
C ASP A 108 3.51 15.02 -1.09
N GLN A 109 4.45 14.92 -0.14
CA GLN A 109 5.10 16.09 0.47
C GLN A 109 5.88 16.92 -0.56
N GLY A 110 6.48 16.29 -1.56
CA GLY A 110 7.20 17.00 -2.62
C GLY A 110 6.28 17.87 -3.47
N LEU A 111 5.03 17.43 -3.68
CA LEU A 111 4.02 18.23 -4.37
C LEU A 111 3.61 19.45 -3.54
N LEU A 112 3.38 19.24 -2.24
CA LEU A 112 3.02 20.32 -1.29
C LEU A 112 4.12 21.38 -1.19
N MET A 113 5.38 20.97 -1.09
CA MET A 113 6.51 21.90 -1.04
C MET A 113 6.66 22.71 -2.32
N LYS A 114 6.46 22.09 -3.50
CA LYS A 114 6.45 22.82 -4.78
C LYS A 114 5.30 23.81 -4.89
N SER A 115 4.10 23.44 -4.44
CA SER A 115 2.98 24.37 -4.40
C SER A 115 3.21 25.52 -3.43
N LYS A 116 3.85 25.25 -2.29
CA LYS A 116 4.24 26.27 -1.30
C LYS A 116 5.25 27.26 -1.88
N GLN A 117 6.28 26.78 -2.57
CA GLN A 117 7.25 27.65 -3.23
C GLN A 117 6.59 28.54 -4.30
N LYS A 118 5.64 28.00 -5.06
CA LYS A 118 4.86 28.78 -6.04
C LYS A 118 3.99 29.84 -5.38
N TYR A 119 3.39 29.51 -4.23
CA TYR A 119 2.61 30.44 -3.40
C TYR A 119 3.49 31.57 -2.85
N GLU A 120 4.67 31.26 -2.33
CA GLU A 120 5.60 32.27 -1.79
C GLU A 120 6.06 33.25 -2.88
N MET A 121 6.23 32.77 -4.12
CA MET A 121 6.57 33.61 -5.26
C MET A 121 5.40 34.48 -5.74
N ASN A 122 4.16 33.98 -5.68
CA ASN A 122 2.95 34.67 -6.11
C ASN A 122 1.76 34.27 -5.21
N PRO A 123 1.45 35.06 -4.16
CA PRO A 123 0.38 34.72 -3.24
C PRO A 123 -0.99 34.84 -3.96
N PRO A 124 -1.80 33.77 -4.01
CA PRO A 124 -3.17 33.80 -4.50
C PRO A 124 -4.08 34.59 -3.55
N ASP A 125 -5.17 35.11 -4.09
CA ASP A 125 -6.23 35.80 -3.35
C ASP A 125 -6.74 34.92 -2.20
N PRO A 126 -6.76 35.40 -0.94
CA PRO A 126 -7.23 34.64 0.22
C PRO A 126 -8.69 34.19 0.12
N LYS A 127 -9.49 34.79 -0.78
CA LYS A 127 -10.87 34.37 -1.05
C LYS A 127 -10.98 33.21 -2.04
N ARG A 128 -9.87 32.80 -2.69
CA ARG A 128 -9.87 31.74 -3.70
C ARG A 128 -9.17 30.48 -3.16
N PRO A 129 -9.77 29.29 -3.31
CA PRO A 129 -9.13 28.04 -2.90
C PRO A 129 -7.86 27.79 -3.73
N CYS A 130 -6.79 27.37 -3.07
CA CYS A 130 -5.54 27.03 -3.75
C CYS A 130 -5.68 25.66 -4.46
N LEU A 131 -5.61 25.67 -5.79
CA LEU A 131 -5.73 24.47 -6.61
C LEU A 131 -4.39 23.73 -6.70
N VAL A 132 -4.34 22.52 -6.16
CA VAL A 132 -3.20 21.60 -6.33
C VAL A 132 -3.47 20.67 -7.51
N HIS A 133 -2.55 20.67 -8.48
CA HIS A 133 -2.63 19.79 -9.64
C HIS A 133 -1.71 18.58 -9.42
N GLY A 134 -2.24 17.38 -9.55
CA GLY A 134 -1.50 16.14 -9.34
C GLY A 134 -2.14 14.96 -10.07
N VAL A 135 -1.48 13.81 -10.00
CA VAL A 135 -1.98 12.53 -10.53
C VAL A 135 -2.41 11.67 -9.35
N LEU A 136 -3.65 11.20 -9.36
CA LEU A 136 -4.14 10.25 -8.38
C LEU A 136 -3.64 8.84 -8.72
N VAL A 137 -2.77 8.31 -7.87
CA VAL A 137 -2.28 6.93 -7.94
C VAL A 137 -3.08 6.09 -6.94
N VAL A 138 -3.73 5.05 -7.43
CA VAL A 138 -4.48 4.08 -6.63
C VAL A 138 -3.73 2.75 -6.66
N LYS A 139 -3.21 2.31 -5.53
CA LYS A 139 -2.51 1.02 -5.40
C LYS A 139 -2.87 0.36 -4.08
N ASP A 140 -3.39 -0.87 -4.12
CA ASP A 140 -3.69 -1.71 -2.94
C ASP A 140 -4.45 -0.93 -1.84
N ASP A 141 -5.59 -0.33 -2.21
CA ASP A 141 -6.45 0.57 -1.40
C ASP A 141 -5.81 1.88 -0.89
N LYS A 142 -4.50 2.06 -1.06
CA LYS A 142 -3.82 3.32 -0.77
C LYS A 142 -3.97 4.26 -1.96
N LYS A 143 -4.51 5.44 -1.66
CA LYS A 143 -4.72 6.51 -2.63
C LYS A 143 -3.76 7.63 -2.33
N ARG A 144 -2.89 7.95 -3.29
CA ARG A 144 -1.88 9.00 -3.16
C ARG A 144 -1.99 9.98 -4.32
N ILE A 145 -1.88 11.27 -4.03
CA ILE A 145 -1.77 12.31 -5.05
C ILE A 145 -0.30 12.62 -5.22
N GLU A 146 0.26 12.24 -6.36
CA GLU A 146 1.67 12.43 -6.70
C GLU A 146 1.82 13.55 -7.74
N ALA A 147 3.00 14.19 -7.77
CA ALA A 147 3.34 15.08 -8.87
C ALA A 147 3.36 14.29 -10.19
N LYS A 148 2.95 14.93 -11.30
CA LYS A 148 3.12 14.35 -12.63
C LYS A 148 4.58 13.99 -12.80
N LYS A 149 4.90 12.69 -12.85
CA LYS A 149 6.27 12.21 -13.07
C LYS A 149 6.79 12.88 -14.33
N THR A 150 7.93 13.57 -14.20
CA THR A 150 8.57 14.22 -15.32
C THR A 150 8.94 13.14 -16.31
N ASP A 151 8.42 13.22 -17.53
CA ASP A 151 8.75 12.25 -18.56
C ASP A 151 10.20 12.52 -19.01
N TYR A 152 11.15 11.78 -18.43
CA TYR A 152 12.59 11.96 -18.68
C TYR A 152 12.95 11.78 -20.17
N TYR A 153 12.16 11.02 -20.93
CA TYR A 153 12.33 10.94 -22.39
C TYR A 153 12.04 12.29 -23.04
N THR A 154 11.02 13.02 -22.59
CA THR A 154 10.73 14.37 -23.11
C THR A 154 11.80 15.40 -22.71
N VAL A 155 12.38 15.26 -21.51
CA VAL A 155 13.48 16.12 -21.03
C VAL A 155 14.72 15.94 -21.93
N LEU A 156 15.05 14.69 -22.29
CA LEU A 156 16.11 14.39 -23.25
C LEU A 156 15.66 14.52 -24.72
N LYS A 157 14.46 15.06 -25.01
CA LYS A 157 13.92 15.20 -26.37
C LYS A 157 13.95 13.90 -27.20
N LEU A 158 13.79 12.76 -26.53
CA LEU A 158 13.75 11.43 -27.14
C LEU A 158 12.31 11.05 -27.48
N ASN A 159 12.12 10.35 -28.59
CA ASN A 159 10.79 9.89 -29.00
C ASN A 159 10.58 8.43 -28.59
N ARG A 160 9.70 8.22 -27.61
CA ARG A 160 9.38 6.89 -27.06
C ARG A 160 8.95 5.88 -28.12
N LYS A 161 8.14 6.29 -29.11
CA LYS A 161 7.63 5.40 -30.18
C LYS A 161 8.73 4.86 -31.10
N LYS A 162 9.82 5.61 -31.26
CA LYS A 162 10.97 5.16 -32.06
C LYS A 162 11.83 4.16 -31.30
N MET A 163 11.80 4.20 -29.97
CA MET A 163 12.66 3.38 -29.10
C MET A 163 12.07 2.02 -28.74
N THR A 164 10.75 1.84 -28.84
CA THR A 164 10.07 0.58 -28.49
C THR A 164 10.46 -0.61 -29.38
N GLY A 165 11.08 -0.37 -30.54
CA GLY A 165 11.56 -1.42 -31.46
C GLY A 165 13.09 -1.53 -31.58
N MET A 166 13.86 -0.77 -30.80
CA MET A 166 15.32 -0.75 -30.89
C MET A 166 15.98 -1.70 -29.89
N LYS A 167 17.21 -2.14 -30.19
CA LYS A 167 18.00 -2.93 -29.22
C LYS A 167 18.42 -2.04 -28.05
N ALA A 168 18.48 -2.61 -26.84
CA ALA A 168 18.87 -1.88 -25.62
C ALA A 168 20.22 -1.14 -25.74
N LYS A 169 21.17 -1.69 -26.50
CA LYS A 169 22.48 -1.06 -26.76
C LYS A 169 22.36 0.22 -27.59
N GLU A 170 21.46 0.24 -28.58
CA GLU A 170 21.21 1.39 -29.46
C GLU A 170 20.42 2.46 -28.72
N ILE A 171 19.43 2.07 -27.92
CA ILE A 171 18.70 2.95 -26.99
C ILE A 171 19.67 3.71 -26.09
N LYS A 172 20.62 3.02 -25.46
CA LYS A 172 21.66 3.65 -24.61
C LYS A 172 22.61 4.56 -25.39
N ALA A 173 22.89 4.26 -26.66
CA ALA A 173 23.70 5.12 -27.50
C ALA A 173 22.97 6.43 -27.84
N GLU A 174 21.67 6.33 -28.13
CA GLU A 174 20.81 7.48 -28.44
C GLU A 174 20.60 8.39 -27.22
N ILE A 175 20.36 7.80 -26.04
CA ILE A 175 20.29 8.53 -24.77
C ILE A 175 21.60 9.30 -24.51
N ARG A 176 22.76 8.66 -24.66
CA ARG A 176 24.08 9.30 -24.51
C ARG A 176 24.31 10.42 -25.53
N LYS A 177 23.87 10.24 -26.76
CA LYS A 177 23.99 11.25 -27.82
C LYS A 177 23.15 12.48 -27.48
N SER A 178 21.90 12.29 -27.10
CA SER A 178 21.02 13.40 -26.74
C SER A 178 21.49 14.13 -25.48
N TYR A 179 21.92 13.39 -24.45
CA TYR A 179 22.51 13.97 -23.24
C TYR A 179 23.72 14.87 -23.56
N ARG A 180 24.70 14.38 -24.34
CA ARG A 180 25.88 15.18 -24.72
C ARG A 180 25.49 16.47 -25.44
N PHE A 181 24.52 16.38 -26.35
CA PHE A 181 24.04 17.55 -27.09
C PHE A 181 23.37 18.58 -26.17
N LEU A 182 22.48 18.14 -25.28
CA LEU A 182 21.75 19.01 -24.37
C LEU A 182 22.64 19.58 -23.25
N ALA A 183 23.58 18.78 -22.73
CA ALA A 183 24.55 19.20 -21.72
C ALA A 183 25.49 20.29 -22.25
N MET A 184 25.96 20.18 -23.50
CA MET A 184 26.76 21.23 -24.13
C MET A 184 25.96 22.50 -24.40
N ARG A 185 24.67 22.36 -24.74
CA ARG A 185 23.79 23.50 -25.03
C ARG A 185 23.41 24.28 -23.77
N TRP A 186 23.16 23.57 -22.66
CA TRP A 186 22.74 24.15 -21.39
C TRP A 186 23.87 24.27 -20.36
N HIS A 187 25.14 24.20 -20.80
CA HIS A 187 26.28 24.37 -19.90
C HIS A 187 26.27 25.78 -19.27
N PRO A 188 26.45 25.93 -17.95
CA PRO A 188 26.46 27.23 -17.26
C PRO A 188 27.43 28.23 -17.90
N ASP A 189 28.66 27.80 -18.19
CA ASP A 189 29.69 28.66 -18.78
C ASP A 189 29.34 29.25 -20.15
N LYS A 190 28.54 28.55 -20.96
CA LYS A 190 28.11 29.02 -22.29
C LYS A 190 26.88 29.92 -22.22
N ASN A 191 26.19 29.96 -21.09
CA ASN A 191 24.92 30.67 -20.90
C ASN A 191 25.00 31.65 -19.73
N ARG A 192 26.07 32.46 -19.69
CA ARG A 192 26.32 33.46 -18.63
C ARG A 192 25.16 34.46 -18.43
N ASN A 193 24.43 34.80 -19.50
CA ASN A 193 23.31 35.75 -19.42
C ASN A 193 22.04 35.13 -18.79
N ASN A 194 21.97 33.81 -18.68
CA ASN A 194 20.81 33.09 -18.14
C ASN A 194 21.26 31.88 -17.28
N GLU A 195 22.17 32.17 -16.35
CA GLU A 195 22.86 31.16 -15.54
C GLU A 195 21.90 30.31 -14.69
N LYS A 196 20.88 30.92 -14.11
CA LYS A 196 19.89 30.22 -13.26
C LYS A 196 19.06 29.22 -14.06
N GLU A 197 18.54 29.60 -15.23
CA GLU A 197 17.75 28.69 -16.07
C GLU A 197 18.62 27.60 -16.68
N ALA A 198 19.85 27.94 -17.08
CA ALA A 198 20.80 26.98 -17.61
C ALA A 198 21.20 25.93 -16.57
N THR A 199 21.46 26.35 -15.34
CA THR A 199 21.79 25.44 -14.23
C THR A 199 20.64 24.49 -13.92
N ASN A 200 19.41 25.00 -13.83
CA ASN A 200 18.22 24.17 -13.59
C ASN A 200 17.99 23.16 -14.72
N ARG A 201 18.06 23.59 -15.99
CA ARG A 201 17.91 22.67 -17.13
C ARG A 201 19.02 21.64 -17.19
N PHE A 202 20.27 22.05 -16.93
CA PHE A 202 21.40 21.13 -16.89
C PHE A 202 21.23 20.05 -15.81
N GLN A 203 20.78 20.43 -14.61
CA GLN A 203 20.47 19.48 -13.54
C GLN A 203 19.30 18.55 -13.90
N GLU A 204 18.24 19.04 -14.55
CA GLU A 204 17.15 18.19 -15.03
C GLU A 204 17.60 17.19 -16.10
N ILE A 205 18.44 17.62 -17.04
CA ILE A 205 19.04 16.79 -18.09
C ILE A 205 19.94 15.70 -17.46
N LEU A 206 20.74 16.07 -16.46
CA LEU A 206 21.59 15.14 -15.71
C LEU A 206 20.74 14.07 -15.01
N LYS A 207 19.72 14.49 -14.24
CA LYS A 207 18.79 13.58 -13.55
C LYS A 207 18.07 12.64 -14.53
N ALA A 208 17.63 13.17 -15.68
CA ALA A 208 16.97 12.37 -16.72
C ALA A 208 17.91 11.31 -17.30
N TYR A 209 19.16 11.68 -17.57
CA TYR A 209 20.18 10.77 -18.07
C TYR A 209 20.54 9.68 -17.06
N GLU A 210 20.74 10.05 -15.80
CA GLU A 210 21.02 9.11 -14.71
C GLU A 210 19.92 8.06 -14.63
N VAL A 211 18.65 8.47 -14.50
CA VAL A 211 17.51 7.54 -14.39
C VAL A 211 17.38 6.64 -15.62
N LEU A 212 17.50 7.18 -16.84
CA LEU A 212 17.31 6.42 -18.08
C LEU A 212 18.48 5.48 -18.43
N VAL A 213 19.68 5.76 -17.91
CA VAL A 213 20.85 4.88 -18.06
C VAL A 213 20.94 3.87 -16.91
N ASP A 214 20.39 4.21 -15.74
CA ASP A 214 20.43 3.40 -14.52
C ASP A 214 19.42 2.24 -14.47
N ASP A 215 18.56 2.02 -15.47
CA ASP A 215 17.69 0.82 -15.53
C ASP A 215 18.48 -0.50 -15.40
N GLU A 216 19.80 -0.50 -15.68
CA GLU A 216 20.70 -1.63 -15.39
C GLU A 216 21.53 -1.48 -14.12
N LYS A 217 21.77 -0.25 -13.65
CA LYS A 217 22.57 0.00 -12.44
C LYS A 217 21.73 -0.10 -11.17
N GLN A 218 20.42 0.11 -11.21
CA GLN A 218 19.54 -0.11 -10.05
C GLN A 218 19.45 -1.60 -9.66
N ALA A 219 19.56 -2.52 -10.62
CA ALA A 219 19.63 -3.97 -10.35
C ALA A 219 21.06 -4.48 -10.09
N LYS A 220 22.10 -3.70 -10.43
CA LYS A 220 23.53 -4.06 -10.25
C LYS A 220 24.28 -3.13 -9.30
N LYS A 221 23.57 -2.39 -8.43
CA LYS A 221 24.19 -1.69 -7.30
C LYS A 221 24.38 -2.67 -6.14
N THR A 222 25.24 -3.64 -6.43
CA THR A 222 26.11 -4.37 -5.50
C THR A 222 25.48 -4.97 -4.25
N ASP A 223 25.05 -6.23 -4.40
CA ASP A 223 24.94 -7.18 -3.32
C ASP A 223 26.28 -7.24 -2.52
N TYR A 224 26.24 -7.04 -1.20
CA TYR A 224 27.42 -7.11 -0.32
C TYR A 224 28.19 -8.43 -0.49
N TYR A 225 27.50 -9.52 -0.83
CA TYR A 225 28.14 -10.81 -1.13
C TYR A 225 29.02 -10.72 -2.39
N THR A 226 28.58 -10.00 -3.43
CA THR A 226 29.38 -9.80 -4.65
C THR A 226 30.57 -8.88 -4.44
N MET A 227 30.46 -7.87 -3.55
CA MET A 227 31.59 -7.00 -3.18
C MET A 227 32.73 -7.79 -2.52
N LEU A 228 32.40 -8.73 -1.64
CA LEU A 228 33.36 -9.66 -1.05
C LEU A 228 33.63 -10.90 -1.92
N LYS A 229 33.18 -10.96 -3.17
CA LYS A 229 33.37 -12.13 -4.06
C LYS A 229 32.91 -13.46 -3.43
N LEU A 230 31.88 -13.43 -2.60
CA LEU A 230 31.30 -14.59 -1.92
C LEU A 230 30.08 -15.10 -2.70
N ASN A 231 29.89 -16.42 -2.73
CA ASN A 231 28.73 -17.03 -3.37
C ASN A 231 27.60 -17.25 -2.36
N ARG A 232 26.55 -16.43 -2.43
CA ARG A 232 25.39 -16.48 -1.51
C ARG A 232 24.75 -17.87 -1.39
N LYS A 233 24.59 -18.61 -2.51
CA LYS A 233 23.96 -19.95 -2.51
C LYS A 233 24.76 -20.98 -1.71
N LYS A 234 26.08 -20.81 -1.63
CA LYS A 234 26.95 -21.66 -0.81
C LYS A 234 26.79 -21.34 0.68
N MET A 235 26.50 -20.07 1.01
CA MET A 235 26.44 -19.57 2.39
C MET A 235 25.12 -19.87 3.09
N THR A 236 24.01 -20.03 2.35
CA THR A 236 22.68 -20.30 2.95
C THR A 236 22.58 -21.67 3.65
N GLY A 237 23.49 -22.58 3.36
CA GLY A 237 23.57 -23.91 4.00
C GLY A 237 24.68 -24.06 5.04
N MET A 238 25.43 -23.00 5.37
CA MET A 238 26.57 -23.06 6.29
C MET A 238 26.20 -22.61 7.70
N LYS A 239 26.94 -23.08 8.71
CA LYS A 239 26.75 -22.59 10.08
C LYS A 239 27.25 -21.14 10.21
N ALA A 240 26.61 -20.33 11.04
CA ALA A 240 26.97 -18.91 11.23
C ALA A 240 28.48 -18.68 11.54
N LYS A 241 29.10 -19.60 12.29
CA LYS A 241 30.54 -19.58 12.59
C LYS A 241 31.42 -19.73 11.33
N GLU A 242 31.02 -20.59 10.41
CA GLU A 242 31.73 -20.83 9.14
C GLU A 242 31.51 -19.67 8.17
N ILE A 243 30.29 -19.10 8.16
CA ILE A 243 29.97 -17.89 7.39
C ILE A 243 30.90 -16.73 7.78
N LYS A 244 31.05 -16.47 9.09
CA LYS A 244 31.96 -15.42 9.59
C LYS A 244 33.42 -15.68 9.20
N ALA A 245 33.86 -16.94 9.22
CA ALA A 245 35.23 -17.30 8.84
C ALA A 245 35.50 -17.01 7.36
N GLU A 246 34.55 -17.36 6.48
CA GLU A 246 34.67 -17.14 5.04
C GLU A 246 34.61 -15.64 4.68
N VAL A 247 33.72 -14.88 5.33
CA VAL A 247 33.63 -13.41 5.21
C VAL A 247 34.95 -12.73 5.62
N ARG A 248 35.53 -13.12 6.76
CA ARG A 248 36.84 -12.60 7.22
C ARG A 248 37.99 -12.98 6.28
N LYS A 249 37.95 -14.18 5.70
CA LYS A 249 38.97 -14.64 4.75
C LYS A 249 38.94 -13.79 3.48
N SER A 250 37.76 -13.56 2.92
CA SER A 250 37.63 -12.75 1.71
C SER A 250 37.95 -11.27 1.94
N TYR A 251 37.48 -10.70 3.05
CA TYR A 251 37.82 -9.34 3.45
C TYR A 251 39.33 -9.14 3.55
N ARG A 252 40.06 -10.02 4.25
CA ARG A 252 41.53 -9.92 4.37
C ARG A 252 42.23 -9.97 3.01
N PHE A 253 41.78 -10.82 2.11
CA PHE A 253 42.34 -10.92 0.76
C PHE A 253 42.12 -9.63 -0.05
N LEU A 254 40.90 -9.07 -0.01
CA LEU A 254 40.53 -7.88 -0.78
C LEU A 254 41.11 -6.60 -0.16
N ALA A 255 41.15 -6.50 1.16
CA ALA A 255 41.77 -5.38 1.89
C ALA A 255 43.27 -5.27 1.60
N MET A 256 43.98 -6.40 1.54
CA MET A 256 45.40 -6.39 1.14
C MET A 256 45.60 -6.03 -0.33
N ARG A 257 44.67 -6.43 -1.21
CA ARG A 257 44.74 -6.15 -2.64
C ARG A 257 44.47 -4.67 -2.96
N TRP A 258 43.54 -4.05 -2.25
CA TRP A 258 43.11 -2.67 -2.46
C TRP A 258 43.65 -1.70 -1.40
N HIS A 259 44.69 -2.10 -0.64
CA HIS A 259 45.31 -1.22 0.34
C HIS A 259 45.90 0.02 -0.34
N PRO A 260 45.65 1.25 0.16
CA PRO A 260 46.18 2.49 -0.43
C PRO A 260 47.70 2.45 -0.59
N ASP A 261 48.43 2.00 0.43
CA ASP A 261 49.90 1.92 0.41
C ASP A 261 50.49 1.01 -0.69
N LYS A 262 49.76 -0.04 -1.10
CA LYS A 262 50.20 -0.95 -2.16
C LYS A 262 49.77 -0.48 -3.56
N ASN A 263 48.88 0.50 -3.64
CA ASN A 263 48.28 1.00 -4.87
C ASN A 263 48.48 2.51 -5.03
N ARG A 264 49.71 3.00 -4.79
CA ARG A 264 50.08 4.43 -4.86
C ARG A 264 49.75 5.08 -6.21
N ASN A 265 49.80 4.32 -7.31
CA ASN A 265 49.52 4.83 -8.66
C ASN A 265 48.02 5.00 -8.94
N ASN A 266 47.14 4.42 -8.12
CA ASN A 266 45.69 4.50 -8.28
C ASN A 266 44.98 4.64 -6.92
N GLU A 267 45.49 5.58 -6.13
CA GLU A 267 45.12 5.78 -4.73
C GLU A 267 43.63 6.10 -4.54
N LYS A 268 43.04 6.91 -5.43
CA LYS A 268 41.62 7.30 -5.37
C LYS A 268 40.69 6.12 -5.59
N GLU A 269 40.98 5.26 -6.57
CA GLU A 269 40.17 4.06 -6.82
C GLU A 269 40.39 3.01 -5.73
N ALA A 270 41.64 2.83 -5.28
CA ALA A 270 41.96 1.88 -4.22
C ALA A 270 41.26 2.24 -2.90
N THR A 271 41.29 3.52 -2.52
CA THR A 271 40.60 4.03 -1.33
C THR A 271 39.09 3.83 -1.42
N SER A 272 38.49 4.15 -2.57
CA SER A 272 37.05 3.95 -2.80
C SER A 272 36.65 2.46 -2.71
N ARG A 273 37.40 1.56 -3.36
CA ARG A 273 37.18 0.11 -3.29
C ARG A 273 37.37 -0.44 -1.89
N PHE A 274 38.40 0.02 -1.18
CA PHE A 274 38.68 -0.38 0.18
C PHE A 274 37.53 -0.03 1.14
N GLN A 275 36.98 1.18 1.01
CA GLN A 275 35.80 1.61 1.78
C GLN A 275 34.55 0.78 1.46
N GLU A 276 34.31 0.44 0.18
CA GLU A 276 33.21 -0.46 -0.20
C GLU A 276 33.36 -1.86 0.40
N ILE A 277 34.58 -2.41 0.36
CA ILE A 277 34.93 -3.72 0.94
C ILE A 277 34.72 -3.72 2.47
N LEU A 278 35.11 -2.63 3.15
CA LEU A 278 34.94 -2.48 4.60
C LEU A 278 33.46 -2.45 4.98
N LYS A 279 32.65 -1.65 4.29
CA LYS A 279 31.20 -1.58 4.51
C LYS A 279 30.52 -2.94 4.31
N ALA A 280 30.90 -3.67 3.26
CA ALA A 280 30.38 -5.02 3.01
C ALA A 280 30.76 -6.01 4.12
N TYR A 281 31.97 -5.90 4.65
CA TYR A 281 32.43 -6.73 5.76
C TYR A 281 31.66 -6.44 7.06
N GLU A 282 31.48 -5.17 7.41
CA GLU A 282 30.74 -4.76 8.63
C GLU A 282 29.31 -5.29 8.65
N VAL A 283 28.66 -5.32 7.49
CA VAL A 283 27.28 -5.82 7.35
C VAL A 283 27.22 -7.35 7.38
N LEU A 284 28.17 -8.05 6.74
CA LEU A 284 28.13 -9.51 6.60
C LEU A 284 28.73 -10.29 7.77
N VAL A 285 29.58 -9.66 8.60
CA VAL A 285 30.21 -10.31 9.76
C VAL A 285 29.26 -10.38 10.96
N ASP A 286 28.33 -9.45 11.05
CA ASP A 286 27.28 -9.38 12.06
C ASP A 286 26.10 -10.24 11.62
N ASP A 287 25.66 -11.16 12.49
CA ASP A 287 24.60 -12.10 12.14
C ASP A 287 23.24 -11.40 12.01
N GLU A 288 22.98 -10.36 12.82
CA GLU A 288 21.72 -9.62 12.79
C GLU A 288 21.64 -8.72 11.56
N LYS A 289 22.72 -7.98 11.27
CA LYS A 289 22.79 -7.14 10.06
C LYS A 289 22.80 -7.97 8.78
N ARG A 290 23.45 -9.13 8.77
CA ARG A 290 23.42 -10.03 7.61
C ARG A 290 22.03 -10.55 7.31
N ASN A 291 21.24 -10.87 8.35
CA ASN A 291 19.90 -11.39 8.20
C ASN A 291 18.87 -10.31 7.82
N SER A 292 19.13 -9.04 8.13
CA SER A 292 18.26 -7.91 7.76
C SER A 292 18.49 -7.41 6.32
N VAL A 293 19.58 -7.80 5.65
CA VAL A 293 19.82 -7.53 4.23
C VAL A 293 18.91 -8.42 3.36
N SER A 294 17.69 -7.94 3.14
CA SER A 294 16.76 -8.49 2.16
C SER A 294 17.14 -8.02 0.73
N PRO A 295 16.83 -8.76 -0.35
CA PRO A 295 17.15 -8.37 -1.73
C PRO A 295 16.62 -6.98 -2.15
N GLU A 296 15.69 -6.41 -1.37
CA GLU A 296 14.93 -5.19 -1.71
C GLU A 296 15.15 -4.02 -0.75
N HIS A 297 16.00 -4.16 0.29
CA HIS A 297 16.25 -3.09 1.26
C HIS A 297 17.66 -2.52 1.11
N HIS A 298 17.75 -1.24 0.75
CA HIS A 298 19.00 -0.49 0.77
C HIS A 298 18.83 0.81 1.56
N PRO A 299 19.76 1.11 2.50
CA PRO A 299 19.85 2.44 3.09
C PRO A 299 20.28 3.43 1.99
N GLY A 300 19.53 4.52 1.88
CA GLY A 300 19.88 5.64 1.01
C GLY A 300 21.28 6.16 1.34
N PHE A 301 22.00 6.59 0.31
CA PHE A 301 23.25 7.31 0.47
C PHE A 301 22.99 8.62 1.20
N GLU A 302 23.19 8.63 2.51
CA GLU A 302 23.35 9.87 3.27
C GLU A 302 24.80 10.34 3.02
N TYR A 303 24.92 11.42 2.25
CA TYR A 303 26.17 12.17 2.17
C TYR A 303 26.42 12.76 3.55
N LEU A 304 27.30 12.14 4.34
CA LEU A 304 27.93 12.85 5.43
C LEU A 304 28.89 13.87 4.82
N GLN A 305 28.42 15.11 4.85
CA GLN A 305 29.21 16.32 4.78
C GLN A 305 30.22 16.27 5.92
N TYR A 306 31.50 16.07 5.61
CA TYR A 306 32.57 16.47 6.50
C TYR A 306 33.35 17.58 5.78
N LEU A 307 33.18 18.79 6.34
CA LEU A 307 34.19 19.84 6.32
C LEU A 307 35.44 19.34 7.06
#